data_AF-A0A7V8W132-F1
#
_entry.id   AF-A0A7V8W132-F1
#
_cell.length_a   1.000
_cell.length_b   1.000
_cell.length_c   1.000
_cell.angle_alpha   90.00
_cell.angle_beta   90.00
_cell.angle_gamma   90.00
#
_symmetry.space_group_name_H-M   'P 1'
#
loop_
_entity.id
_entity.type
_entity.pdbx_description
1 polymer ?
#
loop_
_entity_poly.entity_id
_entity_poly.type
_entity_poly.pdbx_seq_one_letter_code
_entity_poly.pdbx_strand_id
1 'polypeptide(L)' 'MGLETLANDYLSPLSAGSFFWGGAFSTSYWADPKEKLIGIIYTNVYQTQLLQKDISERFKALTYQAIID' A
#
# COMPACT_ATOMS: atom_id res chain seq x y z
N MET A 1 0.03 7.24 -6.82
CA MET A 1 -1.41 7.30 -6.59
C MET A 1 -2.06 6.39 -7.61
N GLY A 2 -3.04 5.58 -7.20
CA GLY A 2 -3.72 4.66 -8.10
C GLY A 2 -4.99 4.09 -7.48
N LEU A 3 -5.83 3.54 -8.36
CA LEU A 3 -7.03 2.77 -8.04
C LEU A 3 -6.82 1.37 -8.61
N GLU A 4 -7.11 0.35 -7.82
CA GLU A 4 -7.06 -1.03 -8.26
C GLU A 4 -8.36 -1.45 -8.93
N THR A 5 -8.17 -2.14 -10.05
CA THR A 5 -9.18 -2.56 -11.00
C THR A 5 -8.85 -3.98 -11.45
N LEU A 6 -9.82 -4.67 -12.04
CA LEU A 6 -9.58 -6.01 -12.58
C LEU A 6 -8.48 -6.05 -13.66
N ALA A 7 -8.18 -4.93 -14.32
CA ALA A 7 -7.16 -4.86 -15.37
C ALA A 7 -5.72 -4.81 -14.83
N ASN A 8 -5.51 -4.38 -13.58
CA ASN A 8 -4.17 -4.20 -12.98
C ASN A 8 -3.96 -5.00 -11.68
N ASP A 9 -4.91 -5.84 -11.31
CA ASP A 9 -4.93 -6.70 -10.11
C ASP A 9 -3.68 -7.59 -9.96
N TYR A 10 -3.05 -7.96 -11.07
CA TYR A 10 -1.85 -8.80 -11.08
C TYR A 10 -0.58 -8.13 -10.50
N LEU A 11 -0.62 -6.82 -10.21
CA LEU A 11 0.53 -6.04 -9.74
C LEU A 11 0.62 -5.92 -8.21
N SER A 12 -0.43 -6.30 -7.48
CA SER A 12 -0.62 -5.87 -6.09
C SER A 12 -1.48 -6.88 -5.32
N PRO A 13 -1.27 -7.05 -4.00
CA PRO A 13 -2.15 -7.88 -3.16
C PRO A 13 -3.48 -7.19 -2.80
N LEU A 14 -3.67 -5.95 -3.23
CA LEU A 14 -4.88 -5.16 -2.96
C LEU A 14 -6.07 -5.70 -3.75
N SER A 15 -7.26 -5.68 -3.16
CA SER A 15 -8.49 -6.04 -3.85
C SER A 15 -8.94 -4.95 -4.84
N ALA A 16 -9.66 -5.35 -5.89
CA ALA A 16 -10.31 -4.40 -6.79
C ALA A 16 -11.19 -3.38 -6.03
N GLY A 17 -11.06 -2.11 -6.39
CA GLY A 17 -11.69 -0.98 -5.68
C GLY A 17 -10.81 -0.36 -4.59
N SER A 18 -9.66 -0.97 -4.27
CA SER A 18 -8.68 -0.37 -3.37
C SER A 18 -8.03 0.86 -3.99
N PHE A 19 -7.69 1.85 -3.17
CA PHE A 19 -6.99 3.05 -3.62
C PHE A 19 -5.78 3.33 -2.75
N PHE A 20 -4.73 3.87 -3.36
CA PHE A 20 -3.46 4.13 -2.69
C PHE A 20 -2.80 5.41 -3.16
N TRP A 21 -2.03 6.03 -2.28
CA TRP A 21 -1.24 7.22 -2.60
C TRP A 21 0.00 7.31 -1.70
N GLY A 22 0.99 8.06 -2.19
CA GLY A 22 2.17 8.43 -1.40
C GLY A 22 2.04 9.87 -0.92
N GLY A 23 2.79 10.23 0.12
CA GLY A 23 2.87 11.59 0.62
C GLY A 23 4.31 12.05 0.87
N ALA A 24 4.43 13.26 1.41
CA ALA A 24 5.72 13.82 1.81
C ALA A 24 6.38 12.99 2.93
N PHE A 25 7.69 13.14 3.10
CA PHE A 25 8.46 12.44 4.14
C PHE A 25 8.30 10.92 4.13
N SER A 26 8.25 10.34 2.92
CA SER A 26 8.20 8.89 2.71
C SER A 26 7.00 8.22 3.41
N THR A 27 5.85 8.88 3.32
CA THR A 27 4.56 8.37 3.80
C THR A 27 3.82 7.63 2.70
N SER A 28 3.11 6.57 3.08
CA SER A 28 2.36 5.70 2.17
C SER A 28 1.00 5.35 2.77
N TYR A 29 -0.03 5.33 1.92
CA TYR A 29 -1.42 5.15 2.32
C TYR A 29 -2.13 4.19 1.35
N TRP A 30 -3.01 3.34 1.87
CA TRP A 30 -3.97 2.59 1.08
C TRP A 30 -5.23 2.28 1.87
N ALA A 31 -6.32 2.01 1.16
CA ALA A 31 -7.56 1.50 1.74
C ALA A 31 -8.10 0.39 0.85
N ASP A 32 -8.47 -0.74 1.46
CA ASP A 32 -9.11 -1.88 0.82
C ASP A 32 -10.50 -2.11 1.45
N PRO A 33 -11.59 -1.84 0.70
CA PRO A 33 -12.95 -1.99 1.21
C PRO A 33 -13.36 -3.46 1.40
N LYS A 34 -12.77 -4.41 0.65
CA LYS A 34 -13.09 -5.84 0.75
C LYS A 34 -12.58 -6.40 2.07
N GLU A 35 -11.31 -6.12 2.38
CA GLU A 35 -10.68 -6.53 3.64
C GLU A 35 -11.03 -5.60 4.83
N LYS A 36 -11.82 -4.55 4.59
CA LYS A 36 -12.17 -3.49 5.57
C LYS A 36 -10.92 -2.93 6.27
N LEU A 37 -9.85 -2.74 5.50
CA LEU A 37 -8.53 -2.37 6.00
C LEU A 37 -8.14 -0.97 5.50
N ILE A 38 -7.59 -0.17 6.41
CA ILE A 38 -6.91 1.08 6.06
C ILE A 38 -5.47 0.99 6.57
N GLY A 39 -4.51 1.17 5.67
CA GLY A 39 -3.09 1.14 5.98
C GLY A 39 -2.44 2.50 5.82
N ILE A 40 -1.65 2.88 6.82
CA ILE A 40 -0.88 4.12 6.82
C ILE A 40 0.50 3.85 7.39
N ILE A 41 1.54 4.28 6.68
CA ILE A 41 2.93 4.16 7.13
C ILE A 41 3.58 5.54 7.15
N TYR A 42 4.14 5.89 8.31
CA TYR A 42 4.95 7.09 8.51
C TYR A 42 6.40 6.69 8.81
N THR A 43 7.30 6.92 7.85
CA THR A 43 8.74 6.73 8.09
C THR A 43 9.43 8.05 8.47
N ASN A 44 8.82 9.19 8.17
CA ASN A 44 9.34 10.54 8.44
C ASN A 44 10.75 10.80 7.87
N VAL A 45 11.08 10.15 6.74
CA VAL A 45 12.37 10.28 6.08
C VAL A 45 12.27 11.19 4.86
N TYR A 46 13.18 12.17 4.76
CA TYR A 46 13.25 13.12 3.66
C TYR A 46 14.24 12.66 2.57
N GLN A 47 13.80 12.67 1.30
CA GLN A 47 14.61 12.41 0.09
C GLN A 47 15.38 11.07 -0.04
N THR A 48 14.73 9.92 0.17
CA THR A 48 15.26 8.60 -0.24
C THR A 48 14.25 7.80 -1.07
N GLN A 49 13.88 8.31 -2.25
CA GLN A 49 12.86 7.71 -3.13
C GLN A 49 13.12 6.23 -3.49
N LEU A 50 14.39 5.81 -3.54
CA LEU A 50 14.77 4.44 -3.92
C LEU A 50 14.62 3.41 -2.78
N LEU A 51 14.82 3.80 -1.52
CA LEU A 51 14.62 2.92 -0.35
C LEU A 51 13.15 2.89 0.13
N GLN A 52 12.38 3.92 -0.25
CA GLN A 52 10.98 4.15 0.16
C GLN A 52 10.00 3.08 -0.35
N LYS A 53 10.08 2.73 -1.64
CA LYS A 53 9.14 1.78 -2.26
C LYS A 53 9.23 0.40 -1.64
N ASP A 54 10.46 -0.06 -1.36
CA ASP A 54 10.69 -1.42 -0.86
C ASP A 54 10.05 -1.63 0.52
N ILE A 55 10.22 -0.69 1.45
CA ILE A 55 9.63 -0.80 2.79
C ILE A 55 8.10 -0.77 2.75
N SER A 56 7.52 0.15 1.98
CA SER A 56 6.06 0.31 1.93
C SER A 56 5.38 -0.90 1.29
N GLU A 57 5.93 -1.42 0.19
CA GLU A 57 5.39 -2.60 -0.49
C GLU A 57 5.58 -3.88 0.34
N ARG A 58 6.73 -4.05 0.99
CA ARG A 58 6.94 -5.20 1.91
C ARG A 58 5.99 -5.15 3.10
N PHE A 59 5.83 -4.00 3.73
CA PHE A 59 4.91 -3.86 4.86
C PHE A 59 3.47 -4.17 4.44
N LYS A 60 3.06 -3.67 3.27
CA LYS A 60 1.75 -3.99 2.69
C LYS A 60 1.60 -5.50 2.49
N ALA A 61 2.55 -6.16 1.82
CA ALA A 61 2.52 -7.60 1.60
C ALA A 61 2.44 -8.40 2.92
N LEU A 62 3.24 -8.04 3.92
CA LEU A 62 3.20 -8.67 5.24
C LEU A 62 1.89 -8.44 5.98
N THR A 63 1.27 -7.26 5.81
CA THR A 63 -0.05 -6.96 6.40
C THR A 63 -1.11 -7.90 5.83
N TYR A 64 -1.16 -8.07 4.50
CA TYR A 64 -2.11 -8.98 3.86
C TYR A 64 -1.85 -10.45 4.23
N GLN A 65 -0.59 -10.86 4.37
CA GLN A 65 -0.25 -12.21 4.84
C GLN A 65 -0.69 -12.46 6.30
N ALA A 66 -0.81 -11.42 7.10
CA ALA A 66 -1.25 -11.52 8.50
C ALA A 66 -2.77 -11.52 8.66
N ILE A 67 -3.54 -11.22 7.61
CA ILE A 67 -4.99 -11.36 7.62
C ILE A 67 -5.30 -12.86 7.64
N ILE A 68 -5.97 -13.30 8.71
CA ILE A 68 -6.51 -14.65 8.82
C ILE A 68 -7.97 -14.55 8.43
N ASP A 69 -8.33 -15.25 7.36
CA ASP A 69 -9.69 -15.35 6.83
C ASP A 69 -10.26 -16.75 7.11
#